data_AF-A0A8T0GPW4-F1
#
_entry.id   AF-A0A8T0GPW4-F1
#
_cell.length_a   1.000
_cell.length_b   1.000
_cell.length_c   1.000
_cell.angle_alpha   90.00
_cell.angle_beta   90.00
_cell.angle_gamma   90.00
#
_symmetry.space_group_name_H-M   'P 1'
#
loop_
_entity.id
_entity.type
_entity.pdbx_description
1 polymer ?
#
loop_
_entity_poly.entity_id
_entity_poly.type
_entity_poly.pdbx_seq_one_letter_code
_entity_poly.pdbx_strand_id
1 'polypeptide(L)'
;MGGRTLPLLFCLAFLAVSQFATAAETPPKAVSIGFPPFNNGFTCSVDPADEVESKYVCTPGTNPPALYLGTDNGVVPARYQHAKPVQLWKRGSKYVASFSAYFTVNFDRYSEFTVRELFGGGGLAFAITPSISVVGTGPESFGLFPIDEATGASKNGANTKTVAVELDISRNSPTGFDPQIPHVGLDINSVKSVKTKYLGDPAAFIDKKIGVWIDYNALKKTIQVYIHKVKPSETPKRQNANLAIAYTGLDLAKEVKEFSYVGFSARVPPSDNGVYVIYDFKFSTAWVLGSTVN
;
A
#
# COMPACT_ATOMS: atom_id res chain seq x y z
N MET A 1 11.72 -32.35 90.43
CA MET A 1 10.77 -31.88 89.40
C MET A 1 11.47 -30.79 88.59
N GLY A 2 12.16 -31.17 87.50
CA GLY A 2 12.90 -30.24 86.65
C GLY A 2 12.06 -29.81 85.45
N GLY A 3 11.60 -28.56 85.45
CA GLY A 3 10.91 -27.96 84.30
C GLY A 3 11.91 -27.46 83.28
N ARG A 4 11.92 -28.07 82.09
CA ARG A 4 12.63 -27.56 80.91
C ARG A 4 11.67 -26.68 80.10
N THR A 5 11.93 -25.38 80.05
CA THR A 5 11.32 -24.46 79.10
C THR A 5 12.06 -24.53 77.76
N LEU A 6 11.32 -24.80 76.69
CA LEU A 6 11.82 -24.84 75.31
C LEU A 6 11.58 -23.46 74.66
N PRO A 7 12.58 -22.82 74.03
CA PRO A 7 12.33 -21.56 73.34
C PRO A 7 11.72 -21.84 71.95
N LEU A 8 10.56 -21.24 71.68
CA LEU A 8 9.97 -21.20 70.34
C LEU A 8 10.77 -20.20 69.50
N LEU A 9 11.57 -20.68 68.54
CA LEU A 9 12.22 -19.84 67.55
C LEU A 9 11.20 -19.47 66.46
N PHE A 10 10.75 -18.22 66.44
CA PHE A 10 9.96 -17.67 65.33
C PHE A 10 10.90 -17.35 64.16
N CYS A 11 10.96 -18.22 63.16
CA CYS A 11 11.62 -17.93 61.89
C CYS A 11 10.67 -17.06 61.04
N LEU A 12 10.86 -15.74 61.04
CA LEU A 12 10.26 -14.88 60.01
C LEU A 12 10.98 -15.11 58.67
N ALA A 13 10.35 -15.86 57.77
CA ALA A 13 10.76 -15.90 56.38
C ALA A 13 10.34 -14.61 55.69
N PHE A 14 11.27 -13.67 55.49
CA PHE A 14 11.07 -12.54 54.61
C PHE A 14 11.03 -13.05 53.15
N LEU A 15 9.83 -13.15 52.57
CA LEU A 15 9.69 -13.27 51.12
C LEU A 15 10.11 -11.92 50.49
N ALA A 16 11.33 -11.86 49.98
CA ALA A 16 11.76 -10.79 49.10
C ALA A 16 11.06 -10.96 47.75
N VAL A 17 9.93 -10.27 47.57
CA VAL A 17 9.29 -10.15 46.25
C VAL A 17 10.16 -9.20 45.44
N SER A 18 11.03 -9.74 44.60
CA SER A 18 11.74 -8.96 43.59
C SER A 18 10.74 -8.47 42.55
N GLN A 19 10.23 -7.26 42.74
CA GLN A 19 9.55 -6.53 41.68
C GLN A 19 10.59 -6.18 40.61
N PHE A 20 10.78 -7.08 39.65
CA PHE A 20 11.43 -6.73 38.39
C PHE A 20 10.51 -5.74 37.69
N ALA A 21 10.82 -4.45 37.81
CA ALA A 21 10.25 -3.44 36.94
C ALA A 21 10.68 -3.80 35.51
N THR A 22 9.80 -4.46 34.76
CA THR A 22 10.02 -4.69 33.33
C THR A 22 10.12 -3.32 32.68
N ALA A 23 11.29 -2.98 32.16
CA ALA A 23 11.47 -1.73 31.41
C ALA A 23 10.36 -1.64 30.35
N ALA A 24 9.71 -0.48 30.29
CA ALA A 24 8.67 -0.25 29.29
C ALA A 24 9.25 -0.52 27.90
N GLU A 25 8.63 -1.42 27.15
CA GLU A 25 9.07 -1.76 25.82
C GLU A 25 9.11 -0.48 24.96
N THR A 26 10.20 -0.24 24.24
CA THR A 26 10.32 0.93 23.37
C THR A 26 9.62 0.70 22.03
N PRO A 27 8.93 1.71 21.47
CA PRO A 27 8.33 1.59 20.15
C PRO A 27 9.42 1.39 19.09
N PRO A 28 9.14 0.65 18.01
CA PRO A 28 10.03 0.63 16.87
C PRO A 28 10.22 2.03 16.27
N LYS A 29 11.25 2.18 15.44
CA LYS A 29 11.54 3.46 14.80
C LYS A 29 10.45 3.81 13.79
N ALA A 30 9.94 5.03 13.86
CA ALA A 30 9.06 5.59 12.82
C ALA A 30 9.83 5.75 11.49
N VAL A 31 9.15 5.50 10.38
CA VAL A 31 9.72 5.61 9.04
C VAL A 31 9.10 6.82 8.34
N SER A 32 9.90 7.54 7.57
CA SER A 32 9.44 8.57 6.61
C SER A 32 10.21 8.36 5.32
N ILE A 33 9.51 7.96 4.26
CA ILE A 33 10.07 7.66 2.94
C ILE A 33 9.29 8.43 1.87
N GLY A 34 9.91 8.69 0.74
CA GLY A 34 9.27 9.45 -0.33
C GLY A 34 10.23 9.90 -1.42
N PHE A 35 9.68 10.52 -2.44
CA PHE A 35 10.37 11.15 -3.56
C PHE A 35 9.52 12.31 -4.10
N PRO A 36 10.10 13.29 -4.81
CA PRO A 36 11.52 13.46 -5.16
C PRO A 36 12.43 13.76 -3.94
N PRO A 37 13.77 13.55 -4.04
CA PRO A 37 14.49 13.07 -5.22
C PRO A 37 14.24 11.57 -5.49
N PHE A 38 14.20 11.20 -6.77
CA PHE A 38 14.14 9.80 -7.21
C PHE A 38 15.53 9.16 -7.05
N ASN A 39 15.81 8.71 -5.82
CA ASN A 39 17.11 8.16 -5.41
C ASN A 39 17.09 6.62 -5.40
N ASN A 40 18.21 6.00 -5.00
CA ASN A 40 18.35 4.54 -4.86
C ASN A 40 17.55 3.93 -3.68
N GLY A 41 16.62 4.69 -3.07
CA GLY A 41 15.77 4.23 -1.97
C GLY A 41 14.59 3.37 -2.43
N PHE A 42 14.30 3.35 -3.74
CA PHE A 42 13.21 2.57 -4.34
C PHE A 42 13.72 1.66 -5.45
N THR A 43 13.04 0.54 -5.64
CA THR A 43 13.37 -0.49 -6.63
C THR A 43 12.20 -0.66 -7.59
N CYS A 44 12.48 -0.63 -8.89
CA CYS A 44 11.55 -1.09 -9.92
C CYS A 44 11.68 -2.61 -10.08
N SER A 45 10.56 -3.32 -10.10
CA SER A 45 10.51 -4.77 -10.31
C SER A 45 9.44 -5.12 -11.31
N VAL A 46 9.77 -6.06 -12.18
CA VAL A 46 8.99 -6.56 -13.31
C VAL A 46 9.10 -8.08 -13.31
N ASP A 47 8.17 -8.77 -13.99
CA ASP A 47 8.29 -10.22 -14.14
C ASP A 47 9.39 -10.55 -15.17
N PRO A 48 10.41 -11.37 -14.85
CA PRO A 48 11.38 -11.81 -15.85
C PRO A 48 10.76 -12.51 -17.06
N ALA A 49 9.56 -13.09 -16.92
CA ALA A 49 8.83 -13.70 -18.03
C ALA A 49 8.35 -12.68 -19.08
N ASP A 50 8.29 -11.39 -18.74
CA ASP A 50 7.95 -10.31 -19.69
C ASP A 50 9.14 -9.88 -20.56
N GLU A 51 10.33 -10.45 -20.33
CA GLU A 51 11.56 -10.21 -21.10
C GLU A 51 11.93 -8.72 -21.28
N VAL A 52 11.53 -7.88 -20.31
CA VAL A 52 11.79 -6.44 -20.29
C VAL A 52 12.69 -6.06 -19.11
N GLU A 53 13.68 -5.19 -19.36
CA GLU A 53 14.47 -4.63 -18.25
C GLU A 53 13.67 -3.57 -17.49
N SER A 54 13.71 -3.61 -16.16
CA SER A 54 12.95 -2.71 -15.29
C SER A 54 13.21 -1.22 -15.51
N LYS A 55 14.40 -0.83 -16.00
CA LYS A 55 14.76 0.57 -16.32
C LYS A 55 13.93 1.17 -17.46
N TYR A 56 13.39 0.33 -18.34
CA TYR A 56 12.50 0.70 -19.44
C TYR A 56 11.02 0.63 -19.06
N VAL A 57 10.71 0.28 -17.81
CA VAL A 57 9.34 0.19 -17.29
C VAL A 57 9.08 1.25 -16.25
N CYS A 58 10.01 1.45 -15.30
CA CYS A 58 9.97 2.58 -14.37
C CYS A 58 11.14 3.53 -14.65
N THR A 59 10.84 4.67 -15.27
CA THR A 59 11.86 5.64 -15.70
C THR A 59 11.73 6.93 -14.89
N PRO A 60 12.65 7.22 -13.96
CA PRO A 60 12.70 8.52 -13.31
C PRO A 60 13.13 9.62 -14.29
N GLY A 61 12.28 10.62 -14.49
CA GLY A 61 12.65 11.86 -15.19
C GLY A 61 13.17 12.92 -14.24
N THR A 62 13.94 13.87 -14.78
CA THR A 62 14.59 14.94 -14.01
C THR A 62 14.00 16.33 -14.26
N ASN A 63 13.27 16.53 -15.36
CA ASN A 63 12.64 17.81 -15.69
C ASN A 63 11.32 17.62 -16.50
N PRO A 64 10.14 17.65 -15.84
CA PRO A 64 9.96 17.72 -14.39
C PRO A 64 10.40 16.43 -13.68
N PRO A 65 10.80 16.49 -12.40
CA PRO A 65 11.06 15.30 -11.61
C PRO A 65 9.76 14.51 -11.43
N ALA A 66 9.70 13.31 -12.01
CA ALA A 66 8.57 12.38 -11.90
C ALA A 66 9.02 10.95 -12.19
N LEU A 67 8.27 9.95 -11.75
CA LEU A 67 8.39 8.57 -12.20
C LEU A 67 7.41 8.33 -13.33
N TYR A 68 7.92 7.89 -14.47
CA TYR A 68 7.12 7.48 -15.62
C TYR A 68 7.03 5.95 -15.65
N LEU A 69 5.82 5.43 -15.76
CA LEU A 69 5.53 4.02 -15.95
C LEU A 69 4.94 3.82 -17.35
N GLY A 70 5.68 3.14 -18.21
CA GLY A 70 5.31 2.83 -19.60
C GLY A 70 6.36 1.90 -20.20
N THR A 71 6.00 1.13 -21.22
CA THR A 71 6.96 0.28 -21.93
C THR A 71 6.53 -0.03 -23.35
N ASP A 72 7.47 -0.25 -24.26
CA ASP A 72 7.13 -0.61 -25.66
C ASP A 72 6.82 -2.11 -25.81
N ASN A 73 7.09 -2.90 -24.76
CA ASN A 73 6.90 -4.36 -24.74
C ASN A 73 5.47 -4.80 -24.38
N GLY A 74 4.47 -3.97 -24.65
CA GLY A 74 3.07 -4.28 -24.36
C GLY A 74 2.66 -3.96 -22.92
N VAL A 75 1.70 -4.74 -22.39
CA VAL A 75 1.18 -4.56 -21.02
C VAL A 75 1.96 -5.44 -20.06
N VAL A 76 2.58 -4.85 -19.04
CA VAL A 76 3.38 -5.59 -18.04
C VAL A 76 2.98 -5.22 -16.61
N PRO A 77 2.99 -6.15 -15.65
CA PRO A 77 2.92 -5.82 -14.24
C PRO A 77 4.24 -5.23 -13.75
N ALA A 78 4.16 -4.18 -12.92
CA ALA A 78 5.36 -3.62 -12.29
C ALA A 78 5.11 -3.17 -10.86
N ARG A 79 6.16 -3.17 -10.05
CA ARG A 79 6.21 -2.55 -8.73
C ARG A 79 7.33 -1.53 -8.66
N TYR A 80 7.05 -0.41 -8.01
CA TYR A 80 8.06 0.57 -7.62
C TYR A 80 7.94 0.85 -6.12
N GLN A 81 8.76 0.16 -5.32
CA GLN A 81 8.61 0.14 -3.87
C GLN A 81 9.92 0.47 -3.15
N HIS A 82 9.79 0.97 -1.92
CA HIS A 82 10.95 1.26 -1.09
C HIS A 82 11.79 -0.02 -0.91
N ALA A 83 13.09 0.08 -1.17
CA ALA A 83 13.98 -1.06 -1.29
C ALA A 83 14.11 -1.88 0.00
N LYS A 84 13.83 -1.27 1.16
CA LYS A 84 13.82 -1.94 2.47
C LYS A 84 12.39 -2.10 2.99
N PRO A 85 12.03 -3.23 3.59
CA PRO A 85 10.69 -3.36 4.15
C PRO A 85 10.52 -2.43 5.37
N VAL A 86 9.30 -1.96 5.56
CA VAL A 86 8.85 -1.14 6.68
C VAL A 86 8.17 -2.03 7.72
N GLN A 87 8.52 -1.84 8.99
CA GLN A 87 7.83 -2.50 10.09
C GLN A 87 6.48 -1.79 10.35
N LEU A 88 5.37 -2.53 10.31
CA LEU A 88 4.00 -1.97 10.40
C LEU A 88 3.23 -2.43 11.66
N TRP A 89 3.70 -3.48 12.31
CA TRP A 89 3.25 -3.96 13.61
C TRP A 89 4.42 -4.70 14.27
N LYS A 90 4.33 -5.06 15.56
CA LYS A 90 5.41 -5.78 16.25
C LYS A 90 4.88 -7.04 16.91
N ARG A 91 5.41 -8.21 16.50
CA ARG A 91 5.04 -9.50 17.11
C ARG A 91 5.41 -9.54 18.59
N GLY A 92 4.53 -10.10 19.41
CA GLY A 92 4.71 -10.23 20.86
C GLY A 92 4.61 -8.90 21.61
N SER A 93 4.15 -7.84 20.94
CA SER A 93 4.07 -6.49 21.49
C SER A 93 2.69 -5.88 21.27
N LYS A 94 2.41 -4.81 22.01
CA LYS A 94 1.23 -3.95 21.79
C LYS A 94 1.46 -2.87 20.73
N TYR A 95 2.69 -2.73 20.21
CA TYR A 95 2.99 -1.71 19.22
C TYR A 95 2.44 -2.05 17.83
N VAL A 96 1.61 -1.14 17.31
CA VAL A 96 1.10 -1.15 15.94
C VAL A 96 1.33 0.22 15.30
N ALA A 97 1.59 0.25 13.99
CA ALA A 97 1.85 1.50 13.28
C ALA A 97 0.57 2.04 12.64
N SER A 98 0.20 3.27 12.99
CA SER A 98 -0.62 4.11 12.11
C SER A 98 0.26 4.63 10.99
N PHE A 99 -0.31 4.94 9.83
CA PHE A 99 0.44 5.55 8.74
C PHE A 99 -0.36 6.62 8.01
N SER A 100 0.36 7.51 7.35
CA SER A 100 -0.18 8.39 6.33
C SER A 100 0.63 8.26 5.05
N ALA A 101 -0.05 8.29 3.91
CA ALA A 101 0.55 8.30 2.59
C ALA A 101 -0.04 9.45 1.75
N TYR A 102 0.77 10.03 0.88
CA TYR A 102 0.35 11.02 -0.11
C TYR A 102 1.11 10.79 -1.40
N PHE A 103 0.41 10.91 -2.53
CA PHE A 103 1.04 10.96 -3.84
C PHE A 103 0.17 11.71 -4.84
N THR A 104 0.84 12.24 -5.87
CA THR A 104 0.21 12.83 -7.04
C THR A 104 0.48 11.95 -8.25
N VAL A 105 -0.57 11.55 -8.93
CA VAL A 105 -0.51 10.75 -10.16
C VAL A 105 -1.20 11.46 -11.32
N ASN A 106 -0.75 11.20 -12.54
CA ASN A 106 -1.47 11.49 -13.77
C ASN A 106 -1.46 10.22 -14.64
N PHE A 107 -2.58 9.96 -15.30
CA PHE A 107 -2.70 8.94 -16.34
C PHE A 107 -2.66 9.68 -17.67
N ASP A 108 -1.46 9.85 -18.23
CA ASP A 108 -1.19 10.59 -19.46
C ASP A 108 -1.44 9.68 -20.66
N ARG A 109 -2.32 10.07 -21.58
CA ARG A 109 -2.78 9.27 -22.72
C ARG A 109 -2.59 10.06 -24.01
N TYR A 110 -2.08 9.40 -25.05
CA TYR A 110 -1.89 10.05 -26.35
C TYR A 110 -3.22 10.29 -27.07
N SER A 111 -3.34 11.48 -27.67
CA SER A 111 -4.59 12.06 -28.17
C SER A 111 -5.27 11.31 -29.32
N GLU A 112 -4.51 10.67 -30.20
CA GLU A 112 -5.05 9.95 -31.38
C GLU A 112 -5.87 8.71 -31.01
N PHE A 113 -5.71 8.21 -29.80
CA PHE A 113 -6.41 7.05 -29.32
C PHE A 113 -7.67 7.45 -28.47
N THR A 114 -7.86 8.73 -28.13
CA THR A 114 -8.79 9.25 -27.09
C THR A 114 -10.26 8.82 -27.16
N VAL A 115 -10.75 8.32 -28.29
CA VAL A 115 -12.19 8.33 -28.56
C VAL A 115 -12.87 6.96 -28.54
N ARG A 116 -12.19 5.81 -28.69
CA ARG A 116 -12.92 4.51 -28.74
C ARG A 116 -12.17 3.22 -28.40
N GLU A 117 -10.86 3.11 -28.60
CA GLU A 117 -10.10 1.85 -28.40
C GLU A 117 -9.27 1.81 -27.10
N LEU A 118 -9.28 2.89 -26.33
CA LEU A 118 -8.15 3.28 -25.45
C LEU A 118 -8.01 2.68 -24.06
N PHE A 119 -8.98 1.94 -23.55
CA PHE A 119 -8.98 1.56 -22.15
C PHE A 119 -9.08 0.06 -22.04
N GLY A 120 -8.07 -0.65 -22.56
CA GLY A 120 -7.85 -2.08 -22.31
C GLY A 120 -7.57 -2.40 -20.84
N GLY A 121 -8.12 -1.62 -19.91
CA GLY A 121 -8.02 -1.75 -18.47
C GLY A 121 -6.72 -1.24 -17.86
N GLY A 122 -6.68 -1.24 -16.53
CA GLY A 122 -5.47 -1.01 -15.73
C GLY A 122 -5.53 0.24 -14.89
N GLY A 123 -4.33 0.68 -14.48
CA GLY A 123 -4.18 1.67 -13.43
C GLY A 123 -3.03 1.34 -12.50
N LEU A 124 -3.09 1.95 -11.33
CA LEU A 124 -2.01 1.92 -10.34
C LEU A 124 -2.60 1.86 -8.94
N ALA A 125 -1.92 1.13 -8.05
CA ALA A 125 -2.25 1.05 -6.65
C ALA A 125 -1.08 1.51 -5.78
N PHE A 126 -1.39 2.27 -4.73
CA PHE A 126 -0.52 2.28 -3.54
C PHE A 126 -0.63 0.92 -2.87
N ALA A 127 0.49 0.24 -2.64
CA ALA A 127 0.49 -1.14 -2.20
C ALA A 127 1.44 -1.38 -1.02
N ILE A 128 0.96 -2.16 -0.06
CA ILE A 128 1.73 -2.78 1.01
C ILE A 128 1.79 -4.27 0.71
N THR A 129 2.96 -4.78 0.34
CA THR A 129 3.14 -6.15 -0.18
C THR A 129 4.15 -6.95 0.66
N PRO A 130 4.10 -8.29 0.64
CA PRO A 130 5.00 -9.14 1.42
C PRO A 130 6.40 -9.31 0.79
N SER A 131 6.60 -8.80 -0.42
CA SER A 131 7.81 -8.93 -1.25
C SER A 131 7.85 -7.81 -2.30
N ILE A 132 9.03 -7.50 -2.84
CA ILE A 132 9.18 -6.66 -4.04
C ILE A 132 8.93 -7.44 -5.33
N SER A 133 9.05 -8.77 -5.29
CA SER A 133 8.89 -9.63 -6.48
C SER A 133 7.50 -9.52 -7.11
N VAL A 134 7.47 -9.46 -8.45
CA VAL A 134 6.29 -9.38 -9.31
C VAL A 134 6.02 -10.71 -10.05
N VAL A 135 6.86 -11.71 -9.83
CA VAL A 135 6.79 -13.01 -10.53
C VAL A 135 5.43 -13.68 -10.38
N GLY A 136 4.81 -14.02 -11.51
CA GLY A 136 3.54 -14.76 -11.60
C GLY A 136 2.31 -13.97 -11.16
N THR A 137 2.44 -12.67 -10.87
CA THR A 137 1.32 -11.85 -10.42
C THR A 137 0.38 -11.47 -11.56
N GLY A 138 0.97 -11.14 -12.71
CA GLY A 138 0.24 -10.78 -13.92
C GLY A 138 -0.28 -9.34 -13.94
N PRO A 139 -0.52 -8.78 -15.13
CA PRO A 139 -0.96 -7.40 -15.31
C PRO A 139 -2.37 -7.16 -14.76
N GLU A 140 -3.25 -8.15 -14.84
CA GLU A 140 -4.64 -8.07 -14.36
C GLU A 140 -4.74 -7.97 -12.83
N SER A 141 -3.65 -8.24 -12.10
CA SER A 141 -3.57 -7.99 -10.66
C SER A 141 -2.87 -6.67 -10.31
N PHE A 142 -2.59 -5.80 -11.28
CA PHE A 142 -1.67 -4.65 -11.13
C PHE A 142 -0.28 -5.05 -10.63
N GLY A 143 0.13 -6.31 -10.80
CA GLY A 143 1.35 -6.83 -10.19
C GLY A 143 1.29 -7.10 -8.68
N LEU A 144 0.11 -7.12 -8.03
CA LEU A 144 -0.06 -7.30 -6.58
C LEU A 144 0.15 -8.73 -6.07
N PHE A 145 -0.41 -9.74 -6.75
CA PHE A 145 -0.32 -11.17 -6.38
C PHE A 145 -0.97 -12.02 -7.47
N PRO A 146 -0.65 -13.31 -7.61
CA PRO A 146 -1.36 -14.20 -8.53
C PRO A 146 -2.84 -14.29 -8.15
N ILE A 147 -3.73 -14.16 -9.14
CA ILE A 147 -5.19 -14.19 -8.96
C ILE A 147 -5.86 -15.32 -9.73
N ASP A 148 -7.02 -15.74 -9.23
CA ASP A 148 -8.02 -16.48 -9.98
C ASP A 148 -8.80 -15.49 -10.87
N GLU A 149 -8.74 -15.67 -12.19
CA GLU A 149 -9.32 -14.74 -13.17
C GLU A 149 -10.86 -14.79 -13.26
N ALA A 150 -11.51 -15.75 -12.60
CA ALA A 150 -12.97 -15.78 -12.52
C ALA A 150 -13.49 -15.02 -11.30
N THR A 151 -12.67 -14.89 -10.24
CA THR A 151 -13.12 -14.35 -8.95
C THR A 151 -12.36 -13.10 -8.48
N GLY A 152 -11.17 -12.84 -9.02
CA GLY A 152 -10.25 -11.81 -8.54
C GLY A 152 -9.60 -12.15 -7.18
N ALA A 153 -9.88 -13.34 -6.63
CA ALA A 153 -9.31 -13.78 -5.37
C ALA A 153 -7.84 -14.15 -5.55
N SER A 154 -7.03 -13.90 -4.52
CA SER A 154 -5.64 -14.33 -4.57
C SER A 154 -5.51 -15.85 -4.53
N LYS A 155 -4.71 -16.41 -5.42
CA LYS A 155 -4.33 -17.84 -5.43
C LYS A 155 -3.48 -18.24 -4.21
N ASN A 156 -2.93 -17.27 -3.48
CA ASN A 156 -2.13 -17.52 -2.27
C ASN A 156 -2.96 -17.56 -0.97
N GLY A 157 -4.27 -17.26 -1.03
CA GLY A 157 -5.18 -17.30 0.11
C GLY A 157 -4.70 -16.47 1.31
N ALA A 158 -4.64 -17.07 2.50
CA ALA A 158 -4.22 -16.37 3.73
C ALA A 158 -2.75 -15.88 3.72
N ASN A 159 -1.93 -16.38 2.78
CA ASN A 159 -0.52 -16.04 2.65
C ASN A 159 -0.26 -14.86 1.70
N THR A 160 -1.30 -14.32 1.05
CA THR A 160 -1.19 -13.18 0.12
C THR A 160 -0.57 -11.96 0.78
N LYS A 161 -1.00 -11.65 2.01
CA LYS A 161 -0.46 -10.59 2.87
C LYS A 161 -0.27 -9.23 2.17
N THR A 162 -1.26 -8.82 1.38
CA THR A 162 -1.25 -7.59 0.59
C THR A 162 -2.49 -6.75 0.86
N VAL A 163 -2.26 -5.45 1.06
CA VAL A 163 -3.31 -4.41 1.11
C VAL A 163 -2.96 -3.34 0.09
N ALA A 164 -3.93 -2.90 -0.71
CA ALA A 164 -3.70 -1.87 -1.71
C ALA A 164 -4.87 -0.88 -1.78
N VAL A 165 -4.55 0.37 -2.16
CA VAL A 165 -5.53 1.36 -2.59
C VAL A 165 -5.30 1.61 -4.06
N GLU A 166 -6.20 1.09 -4.88
CA GLU A 166 -6.11 1.15 -6.34
C GLU A 166 -6.84 2.37 -6.91
N LEU A 167 -6.32 2.85 -8.02
CA LEU A 167 -6.99 3.72 -8.98
C LEU A 167 -7.16 2.88 -10.24
N ASP A 168 -8.30 2.19 -10.34
CA ASP A 168 -8.65 1.46 -11.55
C ASP A 168 -9.31 2.42 -12.54
N ILE A 169 -8.62 2.65 -13.65
CA ILE A 169 -9.04 3.57 -14.72
C ILE A 169 -9.66 2.81 -15.90
N SER A 170 -9.93 1.51 -15.73
CA SER A 170 -10.61 0.68 -16.71
C SER A 170 -11.97 1.25 -17.11
N ARG A 171 -12.37 1.04 -18.38
CA ARG A 171 -13.72 1.40 -18.87
C ARG A 171 -14.66 0.21 -19.02
N ASN A 172 -14.10 -0.99 -19.11
CA ASN A 172 -14.81 -2.26 -19.10
C ASN A 172 -14.18 -3.18 -18.06
N SER A 173 -15.01 -3.99 -17.39
CA SER A 173 -14.55 -5.07 -16.54
C SER A 173 -14.87 -6.36 -17.29
N PRO A 174 -13.98 -6.83 -18.19
CA PRO A 174 -14.22 -8.05 -18.94
C PRO A 174 -14.39 -9.27 -18.02
N THR A 175 -13.79 -9.22 -16.83
CA THR A 175 -13.85 -10.25 -15.79
C THR A 175 -14.98 -10.05 -14.78
N GLY A 176 -15.57 -8.85 -14.70
CA GLY A 176 -16.68 -8.51 -13.80
C GLY A 176 -16.34 -8.44 -12.31
N PHE A 177 -15.05 -8.38 -11.94
CA PHE A 177 -14.64 -8.27 -10.53
C PHE A 177 -15.14 -7.00 -9.88
N ASP A 178 -15.05 -5.90 -10.64
CA ASP A 178 -15.33 -4.56 -10.15
C ASP A 178 -16.76 -4.16 -10.47
N PRO A 179 -17.58 -3.88 -9.45
CA PRO A 179 -18.98 -3.56 -9.63
C PRO A 179 -19.19 -2.17 -10.24
N GLN A 180 -18.14 -1.34 -10.29
CA GLN A 180 -18.20 0.04 -10.74
C GLN A 180 -16.81 0.48 -11.17
N ILE A 181 -16.66 0.87 -12.43
CA ILE A 181 -15.40 1.35 -13.04
C ILE A 181 -15.66 2.63 -13.84
N PRO A 182 -14.68 3.54 -14.00
CA PRO A 182 -13.44 3.61 -13.22
C PRO A 182 -13.70 3.94 -11.74
N HIS A 183 -12.84 3.48 -10.84
CA HIS A 183 -13.03 3.66 -9.41
C HIS A 183 -11.73 3.77 -8.63
N VAL A 184 -11.89 4.17 -7.38
CA VAL A 184 -10.88 3.95 -6.34
C VAL A 184 -11.34 2.78 -5.51
N GLY A 185 -10.42 1.85 -5.29
CA GLY A 185 -10.66 0.61 -4.58
C GLY A 185 -9.81 0.46 -3.34
N LEU A 186 -10.30 -0.30 -2.35
CA LEU A 186 -9.51 -0.84 -1.25
C LEU A 186 -9.47 -2.36 -1.39
N ASP A 187 -8.29 -2.87 -1.69
CA ASP A 187 -8.02 -4.28 -1.89
C ASP A 187 -7.40 -4.88 -0.64
N ILE A 188 -7.93 -6.02 -0.21
CA ILE A 188 -7.42 -6.79 0.91
C ILE A 188 -7.33 -8.24 0.46
N ASN A 189 -6.11 -8.68 0.11
CA ASN A 189 -5.81 -10.04 -0.37
C ASN A 189 -6.67 -10.52 -1.57
N SER A 190 -7.26 -9.59 -2.32
CA SER A 190 -8.13 -9.80 -3.46
C SER A 190 -8.15 -8.51 -4.28
N VAL A 191 -8.14 -8.62 -5.61
CA VAL A 191 -8.30 -7.43 -6.50
C VAL A 191 -9.76 -7.02 -6.62
N LYS A 192 -10.69 -7.89 -6.20
CA LYS A 192 -12.06 -7.48 -5.93
C LYS A 192 -12.08 -6.67 -4.63
N SER A 193 -12.16 -5.35 -4.79
CA SER A 193 -12.15 -4.37 -3.71
C SER A 193 -13.26 -4.60 -2.67
N VAL A 194 -12.92 -4.47 -1.38
CA VAL A 194 -13.91 -4.50 -0.28
C VAL A 194 -14.72 -3.21 -0.18
N LYS A 195 -14.18 -2.12 -0.76
CA LYS A 195 -14.87 -0.83 -0.85
C LYS A 195 -14.41 -0.10 -2.10
N THR A 196 -15.37 0.41 -2.87
CA THR A 196 -15.08 1.20 -4.07
C THR A 196 -15.78 2.56 -4.03
N LYS A 197 -15.26 3.50 -4.83
CA LYS A 197 -15.91 4.77 -5.14
C LYS A 197 -15.67 5.15 -6.60
N TYR A 198 -16.74 5.39 -7.34
CA TYR A 198 -16.69 5.89 -8.71
C TYR A 198 -15.78 7.12 -8.85
N LEU A 199 -14.86 7.08 -9.81
CA LEU A 199 -13.98 8.22 -10.11
C LEU A 199 -14.64 9.28 -10.98
N GLY A 200 -15.78 8.98 -11.60
CA GLY A 200 -16.44 9.87 -12.56
C GLY A 200 -16.09 9.54 -14.00
N ASP A 201 -16.56 10.38 -14.92
CA ASP A 201 -16.17 10.29 -16.33
C ASP A 201 -14.63 10.41 -16.47
N PRO A 202 -13.96 9.49 -17.19
CA PRO A 202 -12.54 9.58 -17.52
C PRO A 202 -12.09 10.96 -18.02
N ALA A 203 -12.92 11.66 -18.80
CA ALA A 203 -12.60 13.01 -19.27
C ALA A 203 -12.36 14.01 -18.12
N ALA A 204 -12.83 13.72 -16.90
CA ALA A 204 -12.62 14.55 -15.72
C ALA A 204 -11.25 14.35 -15.05
N PHE A 205 -10.53 13.26 -15.31
CA PHE A 205 -9.31 12.91 -14.56
C PHE A 205 -8.15 12.35 -15.38
N ILE A 206 -8.40 11.84 -16.59
CA ILE A 206 -7.34 11.49 -17.53
C ILE A 206 -6.63 12.77 -18.00
N ASP A 207 -5.32 12.66 -18.23
CA ASP A 207 -4.41 13.77 -18.58
C ASP A 207 -4.42 14.92 -17.56
N LYS A 208 -4.82 14.59 -16.32
CA LYS A 208 -4.93 15.53 -15.19
C LYS A 208 -4.32 14.92 -13.96
N LYS A 209 -3.75 15.78 -13.13
CA LYS A 209 -3.23 15.37 -11.83
C LYS A 209 -4.36 14.98 -10.89
N ILE A 210 -4.10 13.91 -10.14
CA ILE A 210 -4.94 13.42 -9.05
C ILE A 210 -4.06 13.35 -7.81
N GLY A 211 -4.42 14.09 -6.77
CA GLY A 211 -3.81 13.94 -5.46
C GLY A 211 -4.57 12.90 -4.65
N VAL A 212 -3.85 11.97 -4.04
CA VAL A 212 -4.40 10.92 -3.18
C VAL A 212 -3.75 11.01 -1.81
N TRP A 213 -4.57 11.04 -0.77
CA TRP A 213 -4.13 10.97 0.63
C TRP A 213 -4.75 9.74 1.29
N ILE A 214 -3.93 8.95 1.97
CA ILE A 214 -4.34 7.73 2.66
C ILE A 214 -3.96 7.87 4.11
N ASP A 215 -4.94 7.82 5.01
CA ASP A 215 -4.72 7.86 6.45
C ASP A 215 -5.21 6.55 7.06
N TYR A 216 -4.31 5.80 7.71
CA TYR A 216 -4.65 4.59 8.45
C TYR A 216 -4.43 4.80 9.95
N ASN A 217 -5.49 4.59 10.73
CA ASN A 217 -5.47 4.62 12.18
C ASN A 217 -5.47 3.20 12.73
N ALA A 218 -4.35 2.79 13.32
CA ALA A 218 -4.16 1.42 13.79
C ALA A 218 -5.03 1.05 15.00
N LEU A 219 -5.32 1.99 15.90
CA LEU A 219 -6.17 1.73 17.07
C LEU A 219 -7.63 1.52 16.66
N LYS A 220 -8.09 2.31 15.70
CA LYS A 220 -9.46 2.23 15.17
C LYS A 220 -9.60 1.18 14.07
N LYS A 221 -8.49 0.65 13.54
CA LYS A 221 -8.45 -0.25 12.37
C LYS A 221 -9.21 0.35 11.19
N THR A 222 -9.03 1.66 11.00
CA THR A 222 -9.76 2.45 10.03
C THR A 222 -8.80 3.05 9.01
N ILE A 223 -9.11 2.87 7.74
CA ILE A 223 -8.44 3.53 6.63
C ILE A 223 -9.39 4.54 5.98
N GLN A 224 -8.87 5.72 5.67
CA GLN A 224 -9.56 6.76 4.92
C GLN A 224 -8.73 7.17 3.72
N VAL A 225 -9.37 7.26 2.56
CA VAL A 225 -8.74 7.69 1.31
C VAL A 225 -9.44 8.96 0.83
N TYR A 226 -8.66 10.00 0.57
CA TYR A 226 -9.14 11.29 0.05
C TYR A 226 -8.54 11.58 -1.30
N ILE A 227 -9.33 12.18 -2.19
CA ILE A 227 -8.94 12.42 -3.57
C ILE A 227 -9.29 13.82 -4.01
N HIS A 228 -8.36 14.46 -4.72
CA HIS A 228 -8.58 15.74 -5.38
C HIS A 228 -8.11 15.64 -6.84
N LYS A 229 -9.09 15.64 -7.75
CA LYS A 229 -8.88 15.78 -9.19
C LYS A 229 -8.80 17.26 -9.53
N VAL A 230 -7.75 17.69 -10.22
CA VAL A 230 -7.55 19.11 -10.55
C VAL A 230 -7.66 19.37 -12.05
N LYS A 231 -7.80 20.65 -12.43
CA LYS A 231 -7.73 21.05 -13.83
C LYS A 231 -6.30 20.92 -14.36
N PRO A 232 -6.09 20.96 -15.70
CA PRO A 232 -4.75 21.01 -16.27
C PRO A 232 -3.92 22.14 -15.63
N SER A 233 -2.63 21.85 -15.40
CA SER A 233 -1.66 22.79 -14.79
C SER A 233 -1.89 23.17 -13.31
N GLU A 234 -2.96 22.68 -12.68
CA GLU A 234 -3.17 22.87 -11.23
C GLU A 234 -2.42 21.80 -10.41
N THR A 235 -2.19 22.10 -9.12
CA THR A 235 -1.60 21.16 -8.17
C THR A 235 -2.66 20.69 -7.17
N PRO A 236 -2.82 19.37 -6.95
CA PRO A 236 -3.73 18.87 -5.92
C PRO A 236 -3.41 19.40 -4.53
N LYS A 237 -4.47 19.70 -3.77
CA LYS A 237 -4.41 20.22 -2.40
C LYS A 237 -5.32 19.43 -1.48
N ARG A 238 -4.81 19.03 -0.29
CA ARG A 238 -5.55 18.21 0.67
C ARG A 238 -6.83 18.89 1.17
N GLN A 239 -6.82 20.21 1.37
CA GLN A 239 -8.00 20.94 1.86
C GLN A 239 -9.22 20.88 0.90
N ASN A 240 -8.99 20.54 -0.37
CA ASN A 240 -10.02 20.41 -1.39
C ASN A 240 -10.30 18.94 -1.75
N ALA A 241 -9.66 17.99 -1.04
CA ALA A 241 -9.82 16.58 -1.30
C ALA A 241 -11.14 16.06 -0.72
N ASN A 242 -11.84 15.25 -1.50
CA ASN A 242 -13.08 14.60 -1.08
C ASN A 242 -12.77 13.23 -0.49
N LEU A 243 -13.47 12.85 0.58
CA LEU A 243 -13.40 11.49 1.12
C LEU A 243 -13.98 10.51 0.10
N ALA A 244 -13.15 9.60 -0.41
CA ALA A 244 -13.53 8.57 -1.38
C ALA A 244 -13.84 7.24 -0.68
N ILE A 245 -12.95 6.79 0.20
CA ILE A 245 -13.11 5.54 0.97
C ILE A 245 -13.02 5.85 2.45
N ALA A 246 -13.92 5.26 3.24
CA ALA A 246 -13.78 5.08 4.67
C ALA A 246 -14.14 3.64 4.99
N TYR A 247 -13.22 2.90 5.59
CA TYR A 247 -13.38 1.49 5.89
C TYR A 247 -12.83 1.19 7.29
N THR A 248 -13.61 0.47 8.10
CA THR A 248 -13.25 0.03 9.45
C THR A 248 -13.19 -1.49 9.48
N GLY A 249 -12.23 -2.04 10.23
CA GLY A 249 -11.98 -3.48 10.32
C GLY A 249 -10.70 -3.92 9.60
N LEU A 250 -9.93 -2.99 9.04
CA LEU A 250 -8.62 -3.29 8.45
C LEU A 250 -7.59 -3.48 9.58
N ASP A 251 -7.25 -4.72 9.88
CA ASP A 251 -6.23 -5.07 10.88
C ASP A 251 -4.91 -5.43 10.19
N LEU A 252 -3.99 -4.47 10.05
CA LEU A 252 -2.71 -4.72 9.35
C LEU A 252 -1.91 -5.89 9.95
N ALA A 253 -2.05 -6.18 11.24
CA ALA A 253 -1.39 -7.35 11.84
C ALA A 253 -1.88 -8.68 11.27
N LYS A 254 -3.12 -8.73 10.76
CA LYS A 254 -3.70 -9.89 10.10
C LYS A 254 -3.48 -9.87 8.60
N GLU A 255 -3.53 -8.69 8.00
CA GLU A 255 -3.57 -8.54 6.54
C GLU A 255 -2.21 -8.36 5.87
N VAL A 256 -1.15 -7.97 6.57
CA VAL A 256 0.20 -7.81 6.00
C VAL A 256 1.28 -8.41 6.90
N LYS A 257 2.49 -8.62 6.36
CA LYS A 257 3.65 -9.05 7.17
C LYS A 257 4.09 -7.94 8.12
N GLU A 258 4.70 -8.33 9.24
CA GLU A 258 5.30 -7.40 10.20
C GLU A 258 6.25 -6.41 9.49
N PHE A 259 7.10 -6.94 8.63
CA PHE A 259 7.93 -6.18 7.69
C PHE A 259 7.36 -6.33 6.27
N SER A 260 6.87 -5.23 5.71
CA SER A 260 6.25 -5.22 4.37
C SER A 260 6.83 -4.12 3.49
N TYR A 261 6.77 -4.29 2.18
CA TYR A 261 7.26 -3.31 1.21
C TYR A 261 6.15 -2.32 0.86
N VAL A 262 6.52 -1.05 0.73
CA VAL A 262 5.58 0.07 0.56
C VAL A 262 5.95 0.86 -0.68
N GLY A 263 4.97 1.15 -1.52
CA GLY A 263 5.13 1.97 -2.72
C GLY A 263 3.99 1.73 -3.68
N PHE A 264 4.32 1.53 -4.96
CA PHE A 264 3.34 1.41 -6.02
C PHE A 264 3.39 0.05 -6.71
N SER A 265 2.23 -0.40 -7.18
CA SER A 265 2.04 -1.55 -8.07
C SER A 265 1.17 -1.10 -9.24
N ALA A 266 1.45 -1.53 -10.46
CA ALA A 266 0.71 -1.07 -11.63
C ALA A 266 0.56 -2.15 -12.70
N ARG A 267 -0.51 -1.99 -13.49
CA ARG A 267 -0.64 -2.58 -14.82
C ARG A 267 -0.11 -1.55 -15.81
N VAL A 268 1.16 -1.67 -16.17
CA VAL A 268 1.86 -0.66 -16.98
C VAL A 268 1.35 -0.72 -18.42
N PRO A 269 0.96 0.42 -19.02
CA PRO A 269 0.46 0.45 -20.39
C PRO A 269 1.62 0.36 -21.41
N PRO A 270 1.31 -0.06 -22.66
CA PRO A 270 2.20 0.16 -23.78
C PRO A 270 2.43 1.67 -23.97
N SER A 271 3.68 2.10 -24.23
CA SER A 271 4.02 3.53 -24.33
C SER A 271 3.20 4.26 -25.38
N ASP A 272 2.90 3.63 -26.53
CA ASP A 272 2.08 4.23 -27.60
C ASP A 272 0.65 4.57 -27.14
N ASN A 273 0.17 3.94 -26.08
CA ASN A 273 -1.12 4.23 -25.47
C ASN A 273 -1.03 5.34 -24.40
N GLY A 274 0.18 5.72 -23.98
CA GLY A 274 0.45 6.70 -22.93
C GLY A 274 1.23 6.11 -21.76
N VAL A 275 1.41 6.91 -20.71
CA VAL A 275 2.24 6.58 -19.53
C VAL A 275 1.53 6.99 -18.24
N TYR A 276 1.85 6.31 -17.14
CA TYR A 276 1.44 6.76 -15.80
C TYR A 276 2.56 7.56 -15.17
N VAL A 277 2.24 8.73 -14.64
CA VAL A 277 3.22 9.67 -14.10
C VAL A 277 2.98 9.87 -12.62
N ILE A 278 3.95 9.54 -11.78
CA ILE A 278 3.91 9.80 -10.33
C ILE A 278 4.88 10.94 -10.03
N TYR A 279 4.34 12.10 -9.63
CA TYR A 279 5.15 13.30 -9.42
C TYR A 279 5.82 13.33 -8.06
N ASP A 280 5.10 12.85 -7.04
CA ASP A 280 5.58 12.83 -5.66
C ASP A 280 4.98 11.65 -4.90
N PHE A 281 5.69 11.26 -3.85
CA PHE A 281 5.24 10.27 -2.87
C PHE A 281 5.80 10.62 -1.51
N LYS A 282 4.98 10.51 -0.48
CA LYS A 282 5.39 10.56 0.92
C LYS A 282 4.63 9.51 1.70
N PHE A 283 5.33 8.74 2.50
CA PHE A 283 4.75 7.79 3.44
C PHE A 283 5.44 7.93 4.79
N SER A 284 4.65 7.99 5.86
CA SER A 284 5.16 8.08 7.22
C SER A 284 4.37 7.21 8.20
N THR A 285 5.08 6.60 9.15
CA THR A 285 4.47 5.82 10.23
C THR A 285 4.53 6.54 11.57
N ALA A 286 3.58 6.22 12.44
CA ALA A 286 3.56 6.61 13.84
C ALA A 286 3.12 5.41 14.70
N TRP A 287 3.94 5.06 15.69
CA TRP A 287 3.69 3.91 16.56
C TRP A 287 2.75 4.27 17.70
N VAL A 288 1.78 3.40 17.94
CA VAL A 288 0.79 3.54 19.02
C VAL A 288 0.65 2.22 19.77
N LEU A 289 0.21 2.28 21.03
CA LEU A 289 -0.05 1.12 21.86
C LEU A 289 -1.49 0.64 21.66
N GLY A 290 -1.66 -0.52 21.05
CA GLY A 290 -2.93 -1.22 20.86
C GLY A 290 -3.06 -2.47 21.74
N SER A 291 -3.73 -3.49 21.21
CA SER A 291 -3.77 -4.84 21.80
C SER A 291 -2.50 -5.62 21.42
N THR A 292 -2.10 -6.58 22.26
CA THR A 292 -0.94 -7.43 21.96
C THR A 292 -1.19 -8.21 20.66
N VAL A 293 -0.24 -8.13 19.73
CA VAL A 293 -0.24 -8.87 18.48
C VAL A 293 0.62 -10.12 18.65
N ASN A 294 0.05 -11.29 18.38
CA ASN A 294 0.72 -12.59 18.47
C ASN A 294 1.15 -13.10 17.10
#